data_AF-A0A938WX71-F1
#
_entry.id   AF-A0A938WX71-F1
#
_cell.length_a   1.000
_cell.length_b   1.000
_cell.length_c   1.000
_cell.angle_alpha   90.00
_cell.angle_beta   90.00
_cell.angle_gamma   90.00
#
_symmetry.space_group_name_H-M   'P 1'
#
loop_
_entity.id
_entity.type
_entity.pdbx_description
1 polymer ?
#
loop_
_entity_poly.entity_id
_entity_poly.type
_entity_poly.pdbx_seq_one_letter_code
_entity_poly.pdbx_strand_id
1 'polypeptide(L)'
;IYCGLAYVGAGMAQQLPDATNGAAVLTASATLHFGAVGTVVVAAIFLLACLNVCIGLISCCGTYFSEELPRVSYRVCALVFAAFSCIVSSFGLDAILAFSVPLLGALYPIAIVLVAMGMMHTLCDRVPLVWPWVVGVTAVVSVTGALRDAFAAGTWLPIDLLPFAGMGLGWIAPALAAALIGVLCSK
;
A
#
# COMPACT_ATOMS: atom_id res chain seq x y z
N ILE A 1 -10.31 -5.30 -13.51
CA ILE A 1 -10.50 -3.99 -12.83
C ILE A 1 -9.29 -3.08 -13.07
N TYR A 2 -8.09 -3.40 -12.58
CA TYR A 2 -6.90 -2.54 -12.73
C TYR A 2 -6.57 -2.14 -14.18
N CYS A 3 -6.62 -3.07 -15.14
CA CYS A 3 -6.42 -2.74 -16.56
C CYS A 3 -7.48 -1.75 -17.10
N GLY A 4 -8.72 -1.85 -16.62
CA GLY A 4 -9.80 -0.93 -17.01
C GLY A 4 -9.58 0.46 -16.42
N LEU A 5 -9.16 0.55 -15.15
CA LEU A 5 -8.80 1.83 -14.53
C LEU A 5 -7.60 2.49 -15.22
N ALA A 6 -6.58 1.69 -15.58
CA ALA A 6 -5.42 2.16 -16.33
C ALA A 6 -5.82 2.69 -17.72
N TYR A 7 -6.72 2.00 -18.42
CA TYR A 7 -7.23 2.45 -19.70
C TYR A 7 -8.00 3.77 -19.58
N VAL A 8 -8.88 3.91 -18.58
CA VAL A 8 -9.61 5.16 -18.33
C VAL A 8 -8.64 6.30 -17.97
N GLY A 9 -7.66 6.03 -17.11
CA GLY A 9 -6.62 7.01 -16.76
C GLY A 9 -5.82 7.47 -17.97
N ALA A 10 -5.36 6.53 -18.81
CA ALA A 10 -4.61 6.84 -20.03
C ALA A 10 -5.45 7.64 -21.04
N GLY A 11 -6.74 7.29 -21.19
CA GLY A 11 -7.66 8.00 -22.08
C GLY A 11 -8.00 9.42 -21.62
N MET A 12 -8.03 9.65 -20.31
CA MET A 12 -8.34 10.96 -19.71
C MET A 12 -7.11 11.84 -19.48
N ALA A 13 -5.90 11.29 -19.53
CA ALA A 13 -4.65 12.00 -19.23
C ALA A 13 -4.42 13.26 -20.09
N GLN A 14 -4.86 13.26 -21.36
CA GLN A 14 -4.72 14.42 -22.25
C GLN A 14 -5.82 15.47 -22.05
N GLN A 15 -6.97 15.07 -21.48
CA GLN A 15 -8.16 15.90 -21.35
C GLN A 15 -8.28 16.54 -19.95
N LEU A 16 -7.64 15.93 -18.94
CA LEU A 16 -7.57 16.43 -17.57
C LEU A 16 -6.10 16.55 -17.10
N PRO A 17 -5.33 17.52 -17.62
CA PRO A 17 -3.95 17.74 -17.19
C PRO A 17 -3.84 18.20 -15.73
N ASP A 18 -4.90 18.82 -15.18
CA ASP A 18 -4.92 19.35 -13.81
C ASP A 18 -5.46 18.36 -12.76
N ALA A 19 -5.77 17.12 -13.14
CA ALA A 19 -6.27 16.14 -12.18
C ALA A 19 -5.16 15.70 -11.21
N THR A 20 -5.31 16.04 -9.93
CA THR A 20 -4.31 15.73 -8.89
C THR A 20 -4.43 14.30 -8.35
N ASN A 21 -5.60 13.66 -8.48
CA ASN A 21 -5.86 12.33 -7.92
C ASN A 21 -6.81 11.48 -8.78
N GLY A 22 -6.77 10.16 -8.53
CA GLY A 22 -7.58 9.19 -9.28
C GLY A 22 -9.09 9.34 -9.08
N ALA A 23 -9.55 9.89 -7.96
CA ALA A 23 -10.97 10.16 -7.73
C ALA A 23 -11.50 11.26 -8.66
N ALA A 24 -10.72 12.32 -8.87
CA ALA A 24 -11.04 13.38 -9.82
C ALA A 24 -11.11 12.82 -11.26
N VAL A 25 -10.14 12.00 -11.67
CA VAL A 25 -10.12 11.37 -13.01
C VAL A 25 -11.37 10.52 -13.26
N LEU A 26 -11.75 9.67 -12.30
CA LEU A 26 -12.91 8.79 -12.43
C LEU A 26 -14.22 9.56 -12.43
N THR A 27 -14.34 10.57 -11.57
CA THR A 27 -15.53 11.42 -11.50
C THR A 27 -15.71 12.24 -12.78
N ALA A 28 -14.62 12.83 -13.29
CA ALA A 28 -14.64 13.57 -14.55
C ALA A 28 -14.97 12.67 -15.74
N SER A 29 -14.36 11.48 -15.82
CA SER A 29 -14.67 10.51 -16.86
C SER A 29 -16.14 10.11 -16.87
N ALA A 30 -16.71 9.81 -15.69
CA ALA A 30 -18.13 9.48 -15.57
C ALA A 30 -19.05 10.65 -15.94
N THR A 31 -18.66 11.88 -15.60
CA THR A 31 -19.40 13.09 -15.95
C THR A 31 -19.37 13.36 -17.46
N LEU A 32 -18.24 13.12 -18.11
CA LEU A 32 -18.10 13.28 -19.57
C LEU A 32 -18.94 12.27 -20.36
N HIS A 33 -18.99 11.02 -19.90
CA HIS A 33 -19.71 9.96 -20.62
C HIS A 33 -21.21 9.87 -20.29
N PHE A 34 -21.60 10.15 -19.04
CA PHE A 34 -22.97 9.91 -18.54
C PHE A 34 -23.61 11.16 -17.91
N GLY A 35 -22.94 12.30 -17.92
CA GLY A 35 -23.43 13.54 -17.28
C GLY A 35 -23.57 13.40 -15.76
N ALA A 36 -24.47 14.18 -15.17
CA ALA A 36 -24.69 14.23 -13.72
C ALA A 36 -25.11 12.87 -13.11
N VAL A 37 -25.79 12.02 -13.89
CA VAL A 37 -26.18 10.68 -13.43
C VAL A 37 -24.95 9.81 -13.19
N GLY A 38 -23.94 9.90 -14.06
CA GLY A 38 -22.67 9.18 -13.89
C GLY A 38 -21.95 9.55 -12.60
N THR A 39 -21.92 10.83 -12.27
CA THR A 39 -21.30 11.36 -11.04
C THR A 39 -21.95 10.77 -9.79
N VAL A 40 -23.29 10.74 -9.74
CA VAL A 40 -24.04 10.19 -8.60
C VAL A 40 -23.77 8.69 -8.44
N VAL A 41 -23.74 7.95 -9.55
CA VAL A 41 -23.44 6.51 -9.53
C VAL A 41 -22.02 6.25 -9.03
N VAL A 42 -21.01 6.99 -9.50
CA VAL A 42 -19.63 6.86 -9.02
C VAL A 42 -19.53 7.17 -7.53
N ALA A 43 -20.19 8.23 -7.07
CA ALA A 43 -20.24 8.57 -5.65
C ALA A 43 -20.85 7.43 -4.80
N ALA A 44 -21.94 6.82 -5.27
CA ALA A 44 -22.56 5.68 -4.59
C ALA A 44 -21.65 4.46 -4.55
N ILE A 45 -20.96 4.13 -5.65
CA ILE A 45 -20.00 3.01 -5.70
C ILE A 45 -18.85 3.24 -4.72
N PHE A 46 -18.26 4.44 -4.71
CA PHE A 46 -17.16 4.77 -3.80
C PHE A 46 -17.61 4.72 -2.34
N LEU A 47 -18.81 5.24 -2.03
CA LEU A 47 -19.36 5.17 -0.69
C LEU A 47 -19.49 3.71 -0.23
N LEU A 48 -20.08 2.85 -1.06
CA LEU A 48 -20.27 1.43 -0.72
C LEU A 48 -18.94 0.69 -0.58
N ALA A 49 -18.00 0.91 -1.51
CA ALA A 49 -16.69 0.27 -1.50
C ALA A 49 -15.84 0.69 -0.30
N CYS A 50 -15.81 1.99 0.03
CA CYS A 50 -15.08 2.48 1.19
C CYS A 50 -15.75 2.03 2.49
N LEU A 51 -17.08 2.01 2.55
CA LEU A 51 -17.81 1.58 3.74
C LEU A 51 -17.50 0.12 4.11
N ASN A 52 -17.50 -0.81 3.15
CA ASN A 52 -17.23 -2.21 3.46
C ASN A 52 -15.77 -2.43 3.92
N VAL A 53 -14.80 -1.70 3.35
CA VAL A 53 -13.39 -1.77 3.75
C VAL A 53 -13.20 -1.19 5.15
N CYS A 54 -13.81 -0.04 5.44
CA CYS A 54 -13.76 0.58 6.77
C CYS A 54 -14.37 -0.35 7.84
N ILE A 55 -15.54 -0.96 7.57
CA ILE A 55 -16.16 -1.91 8.51
C ILE A 55 -15.26 -3.12 8.73
N GLY A 56 -14.66 -3.67 7.67
CA GLY A 56 -13.73 -4.79 7.77
C GLY A 56 -12.50 -4.47 8.63
N LEU A 57 -11.82 -3.36 8.37
CA LEU A 57 -10.65 -2.93 9.14
C LEU A 57 -10.97 -2.63 10.59
N ILE A 58 -12.09 -1.92 10.85
CA ILE A 58 -12.53 -1.63 12.23
C ILE A 58 -12.84 -2.92 12.98
N SER A 59 -13.47 -3.91 12.33
CA SER A 59 -13.74 -5.20 12.94
C SER A 59 -12.46 -5.96 13.25
N CYS A 60 -11.52 -6.08 12.30
CA CYS A 60 -10.26 -6.77 12.50
C CYS A 60 -9.42 -6.13 13.61
N CYS A 61 -9.25 -4.81 13.59
CA CYS A 61 -8.53 -4.09 14.63
C CYS A 61 -9.24 -4.18 15.98
N GLY A 62 -10.57 -4.08 16.00
CA GLY A 62 -11.38 -4.21 17.20
C GLY A 62 -11.21 -5.58 17.86
N THR A 63 -11.24 -6.66 17.08
CA THR A 63 -11.00 -8.02 17.58
C THR A 63 -9.56 -8.19 18.07
N TYR A 64 -8.57 -7.81 17.26
CA TYR A 64 -7.15 -7.92 17.61
C TYR A 64 -6.81 -7.21 18.92
N PHE A 65 -7.24 -5.94 19.07
CA PHE A 65 -7.00 -5.20 20.31
C PHE A 65 -7.79 -5.75 21.50
N SER A 66 -8.97 -6.34 21.27
CA SER A 66 -9.73 -6.96 22.37
C SER A 66 -9.12 -8.27 22.87
N GLU A 67 -8.43 -9.01 22.00
CA GLU A 67 -7.68 -10.21 22.36
C GLU A 67 -6.37 -9.86 23.08
N GLU A 68 -5.62 -8.88 22.56
CA GLU A 68 -4.30 -8.53 23.09
C GLU A 68 -4.37 -7.62 24.34
N LEU A 69 -5.39 -6.76 24.43
CA LEU A 69 -5.65 -5.88 25.58
C LEU A 69 -7.00 -6.22 26.22
N PRO A 70 -7.05 -7.16 27.19
CA PRO A 70 -8.29 -7.60 27.83
C PRO A 70 -9.05 -6.52 28.63
N ARG A 71 -8.53 -5.29 28.68
CA ARG A 71 -9.16 -4.12 29.32
C ARG A 71 -9.91 -3.19 28.36
N VAL A 72 -9.73 -3.33 27.05
CA VAL A 72 -10.34 -2.42 26.06
C VAL A 72 -11.48 -3.13 25.34
N SER A 73 -12.71 -2.61 25.51
CA SER A 73 -13.88 -3.16 24.83
C SER A 73 -13.84 -2.87 23.32
N TYR A 74 -14.24 -3.85 22.51
CA TYR A 74 -14.41 -3.71 21.06
C TYR A 74 -15.09 -2.41 20.63
N ARG A 75 -16.14 -1.99 21.35
CA ARG A 75 -16.91 -0.77 21.05
C ARG A 75 -16.06 0.51 21.16
N VAL A 76 -15.14 0.54 22.12
CA VAL A 76 -14.25 1.69 22.34
C VAL A 76 -13.19 1.75 21.24
N CYS A 77 -12.57 0.61 20.89
CA CYS A 77 -11.64 0.53 19.76
C CYS A 77 -12.31 1.01 18.46
N ALA A 78 -13.51 0.50 18.17
CA ALA A 78 -14.24 0.87 16.96
C ALA A 78 -14.57 2.37 16.90
N LEU A 79 -14.99 2.96 18.01
CA LEU A 79 -15.26 4.40 18.10
C LEU A 79 -13.98 5.22 17.85
N VAL A 80 -12.86 4.83 18.45
CA VAL A 80 -11.57 5.53 18.29
C VAL A 80 -11.10 5.49 16.84
N PHE A 81 -11.14 4.31 16.19
CA PHE A 81 -10.75 4.19 14.79
C PHE A 81 -11.66 4.98 13.84
N ALA A 82 -12.97 4.97 14.09
CA ALA A 82 -13.92 5.75 13.30
C ALA A 82 -13.70 7.27 13.48
N ALA A 83 -13.54 7.74 14.71
CA ALA A 83 -13.28 9.15 15.00
C ALA A 83 -11.95 9.63 14.39
N PHE A 84 -10.89 8.83 14.53
CA PHE A 84 -9.59 9.09 13.91
C PHE A 84 -9.71 9.17 12.39
N SER A 85 -10.42 8.22 11.76
CA SER A 85 -10.63 8.22 10.30
C SER A 85 -11.40 9.46 9.82
N CYS A 86 -12.42 9.92 10.57
CA CYS A 86 -13.13 11.16 10.27
C CYS A 86 -12.21 12.39 10.32
N ILE A 87 -11.33 12.45 11.33
CA ILE A 87 -10.35 13.53 11.46
C ILE A 87 -9.39 13.50 10.27
N VAL A 88 -8.80 12.35 9.95
CA VAL A 88 -7.87 12.18 8.83
C VAL A 88 -8.55 12.53 7.49
N SER A 89 -9.80 12.11 7.29
CA SER A 89 -10.58 12.42 6.08
C SER A 89 -10.79 13.93 5.87
N SER A 90 -10.64 14.76 6.91
CA SER A 90 -10.80 16.21 6.82
C SER A 90 -9.55 16.91 6.25
N PHE A 91 -8.39 16.25 6.19
CA PHE A 91 -7.14 16.81 5.66
C PHE A 91 -7.04 16.83 4.12
N GLY A 92 -7.97 16.18 3.43
CA GLY A 92 -8.01 16.09 1.96
C GLY A 92 -7.23 14.91 1.38
N LEU A 93 -7.70 14.40 0.23
CA LEU A 93 -7.18 13.18 -0.39
C LEU A 93 -5.71 13.32 -0.80
N ASP A 94 -5.30 14.47 -1.35
CA ASP A 94 -3.94 14.67 -1.86
C ASP A 94 -2.90 14.62 -0.73
N ALA A 95 -3.22 15.18 0.44
CA ALA A 95 -2.36 15.11 1.63
C ALA A 95 -2.26 13.68 2.17
N ILE A 96 -3.40 12.97 2.23
CA ILE A 96 -3.45 11.56 2.64
C ILE A 96 -2.59 10.72 1.69
N LEU A 97 -2.69 10.93 0.38
CA LEU A 97 -1.90 10.22 -0.62
C LEU A 97 -0.41 10.56 -0.53
N ALA A 98 -0.04 11.82 -0.35
CA ALA A 98 1.36 12.23 -0.21
C ALA A 98 2.06 11.52 0.97
N PHE A 99 1.35 11.28 2.06
CA PHE A 99 1.86 10.50 3.19
C PHE A 99 1.75 8.98 2.99
N SER A 100 0.64 8.52 2.42
CA SER A 100 0.37 7.08 2.27
C SER A 100 1.24 6.44 1.19
N VAL A 101 1.58 7.14 0.11
CA VAL A 101 2.42 6.61 -0.97
C VAL A 101 3.79 6.12 -0.46
N PRO A 102 4.60 6.92 0.26
CA PRO A 102 5.87 6.43 0.80
C PRO A 102 5.66 5.33 1.85
N LEU A 103 4.64 5.44 2.71
CA LEU A 103 4.31 4.42 3.70
C LEU A 103 3.99 3.06 3.04
N LEU A 104 3.14 3.06 2.01
CA LEU A 104 2.82 1.87 1.24
C LEU A 104 4.06 1.36 0.48
N GLY A 105 4.89 2.26 -0.04
CA GLY A 105 6.18 1.89 -0.67
C GLY A 105 7.11 1.14 0.29
N ALA A 106 7.11 1.48 1.58
CA ALA A 106 7.87 0.75 2.59
C ALA A 106 7.25 -0.61 2.93
N LEU A 107 5.92 -0.65 3.11
CA LEU A 107 5.22 -1.84 3.61
C LEU A 107 4.95 -2.89 2.53
N TYR A 108 4.71 -2.47 1.29
CA TYR A 108 4.30 -3.36 0.19
C TYR A 108 5.34 -4.45 -0.11
N PRO A 109 6.64 -4.14 -0.26
CA PRO A 109 7.67 -5.16 -0.48
C PRO A 109 7.76 -6.18 0.66
N ILE A 110 7.68 -5.71 1.91
CA ILE A 110 7.73 -6.56 3.10
C ILE A 110 6.54 -7.52 3.10
N ALA A 111 5.33 -7.01 2.83
CA ALA A 111 4.12 -7.82 2.77
C ALA A 111 4.18 -8.87 1.65
N ILE A 112 4.64 -8.51 0.45
CA ILE A 112 4.78 -9.48 -0.67
C ILE A 112 5.76 -10.58 -0.30
N VAL A 113 6.92 -10.22 0.25
CA VAL A 113 7.95 -11.18 0.65
C VAL A 113 7.41 -12.14 1.71
N LEU A 114 6.69 -11.64 2.71
CA LEU A 114 6.06 -12.47 3.74
C LEU A 114 4.99 -13.41 3.15
N VAL A 115 4.13 -12.93 2.25
CA VAL A 115 3.12 -13.75 1.58
C VAL A 115 3.78 -14.83 0.71
N ALA A 116 4.79 -14.45 -0.08
CA ALA A 116 5.51 -15.39 -0.95
C ALA A 116 6.22 -16.49 -0.15
N MET A 117 6.91 -16.13 0.94
CA MET A 117 7.55 -17.12 1.82
C MET A 117 6.54 -17.96 2.60
N GLY A 118 5.41 -17.37 3.01
CA GLY A 118 4.31 -18.12 3.62
C GLY A 118 3.71 -19.17 2.67
N MET A 119 3.63 -18.87 1.37
CA MET A 119 3.23 -19.87 0.36
C MET A 119 4.28 -20.96 0.14
N MET A 120 5.57 -20.63 0.32
CA MET A 120 6.71 -21.56 0.21
C MET A 120 7.14 -22.16 1.56
N HIS A 121 6.25 -22.17 2.55
CA HIS A 121 6.52 -22.56 3.93
C HIS A 121 7.31 -23.87 4.07
N THR A 122 7.03 -24.89 3.25
CA THR A 122 7.73 -26.19 3.28
C THR A 122 9.21 -26.14 2.87
N LEU A 123 9.62 -25.18 2.04
CA LEU A 123 11.04 -24.96 1.70
C LEU A 123 11.70 -24.00 2.68
N CYS A 124 10.98 -22.98 3.17
CA CYS A 124 11.53 -21.98 4.08
C CYS A 124 11.73 -22.52 5.52
N ASP A 125 10.92 -23.47 5.98
CA ASP A 125 11.10 -24.12 7.30
C ASP A 125 12.34 -25.02 7.37
N ARG A 126 12.90 -25.42 6.22
CA ARG A 126 14.17 -26.17 6.17
C ARG A 126 15.39 -25.29 6.46
N VAL A 127 15.24 -23.96 6.37
CA VAL A 127 16.33 -22.98 6.49
C VAL A 127 15.82 -21.76 7.27
N PRO A 128 15.66 -21.86 8.61
CA PRO A 128 15.01 -20.84 9.42
C PRO A 128 15.71 -19.47 9.39
N LEU A 129 17.00 -19.42 9.03
CA LEU A 129 17.72 -18.16 8.83
C LEU A 129 17.28 -17.36 7.59
N VAL A 130 16.64 -17.99 6.59
CA VAL A 130 16.18 -17.27 5.38
C VAL A 130 15.11 -16.24 5.73
N TRP A 131 14.23 -16.54 6.69
CA TRP A 131 13.15 -15.64 7.11
C TRP A 131 13.66 -14.26 7.58
N PRO A 132 14.51 -14.15 8.62
CA PRO A 132 14.97 -12.85 9.09
C PRO A 132 15.88 -12.13 8.08
N TRP A 133 16.67 -12.87 7.29
CA TRP A 133 17.56 -12.26 6.29
C TRP A 133 16.78 -11.64 5.13
N VAL A 134 15.84 -12.37 4.53
CA VAL A 134 15.05 -11.86 3.40
C VAL A 134 14.13 -10.73 3.84
N VAL A 135 13.42 -10.90 4.96
CA VAL A 135 12.53 -9.86 5.49
C VAL A 135 13.33 -8.65 5.94
N GLY A 136 14.44 -8.85 6.65
CA GLY A 136 15.28 -7.77 7.18
C GLY A 136 15.93 -6.93 6.08
N VAL A 137 16.56 -7.58 5.09
CA VAL A 137 17.19 -6.85 3.97
C VAL A 137 16.12 -6.14 3.13
N THR A 138 14.99 -6.79 2.83
CA THR A 138 13.89 -6.15 2.10
C THR A 138 13.34 -4.96 2.88
N ALA A 139 13.12 -5.11 4.19
CA ALA A 139 12.63 -4.03 5.04
C ALA A 139 13.60 -2.85 5.08
N VAL A 140 14.90 -3.08 5.23
CA VAL A 140 15.90 -2.01 5.22
C VAL A 140 15.89 -1.27 3.87
N VAL A 141 15.87 -2.00 2.74
CA VAL A 141 15.84 -1.39 1.40
C VAL A 141 14.56 -0.60 1.16
N SER A 142 13.39 -1.16 1.53
CA SER A 142 12.10 -0.51 1.29
C SER A 142 11.85 0.68 2.21
N VAL A 143 12.26 0.59 3.48
CA VAL A 143 12.16 1.72 4.42
C VAL A 143 13.14 2.84 4.03
N THR A 144 14.37 2.51 3.63
CA THR A 144 15.33 3.53 3.18
C THR A 144 14.87 4.23 1.90
N GLY A 145 14.30 3.50 0.93
CA GLY A 145 13.69 4.08 -0.27
C GLY A 145 12.49 4.98 0.06
N ALA A 146 11.56 4.50 0.88
CA ALA A 146 10.40 5.30 1.31
C ALA A 146 10.77 6.56 2.10
N LEU A 147 11.77 6.46 2.98
CA LEU A 147 12.25 7.60 3.77
C LEU A 147 12.94 8.64 2.88
N ARG A 148 13.70 8.19 1.87
CA ARG A 148 14.26 9.08 0.85
C ARG A 148 13.15 9.83 0.12
N ASP A 149 12.15 9.11 -0.38
CA ASP A 149 11.06 9.70 -1.15
C ASP A 149 10.20 10.65 -0.29
N ALA A 150 10.13 10.42 1.03
CA ALA A 150 9.41 11.27 1.97
C ALA A 150 10.17 12.53 2.43
N PHE A 151 11.49 12.45 2.67
CA PHE A 151 12.26 13.52 3.34
C PHE A 151 13.46 14.08 2.57
N ALA A 152 13.95 13.36 1.55
CA ALA A 152 15.19 13.73 0.85
C ALA A 152 15.11 13.38 -0.65
N ALA A 153 14.00 13.76 -1.29
CA ALA A 153 13.78 13.54 -2.72
C ALA A 153 14.97 14.09 -3.54
N GLY A 154 15.74 13.20 -4.18
CA GLY A 154 16.91 13.55 -4.98
C GLY A 154 18.28 13.17 -4.39
N THR A 155 18.34 12.54 -3.21
CA THR A 155 19.60 11.91 -2.75
C THR A 155 19.89 10.65 -3.55
N TRP A 156 21.05 10.59 -4.19
CA TRP A 156 21.53 9.37 -4.86
C TRP A 156 21.70 8.26 -3.82
N LEU A 157 20.98 7.14 -4.00
CA LEU A 157 21.23 5.93 -3.23
C LEU A 157 21.79 4.84 -4.16
N PRO A 158 22.66 3.94 -3.66
CA PRO A 158 23.14 2.80 -4.44
C PRO A 158 22.01 1.87 -4.89
N ILE A 159 20.79 2.04 -4.37
CA ILE A 159 19.56 1.35 -4.77
C ILE A 159 19.10 1.77 -6.18
N ASP A 160 19.46 2.97 -6.63
CA ASP A 160 19.12 3.50 -7.97
C ASP A 160 19.93 2.83 -9.10
N LEU A 161 21.02 2.13 -8.75
CA LEU A 161 21.86 1.41 -9.70
C LEU A 161 21.37 -0.02 -10.00
N LEU A 162 20.35 -0.49 -9.26
CA LEU A 162 19.86 -1.86 -9.43
C LEU A 162 18.89 -2.00 -10.61
N PRO A 163 18.92 -3.15 -11.30
CA PRO A 163 17.92 -3.45 -12.32
C PRO A 163 16.51 -3.36 -11.70
N PHE A 164 15.58 -2.74 -12.42
CA PHE A 164 14.19 -2.46 -12.00
C PHE A 164 13.95 -1.27 -11.06
N ALA A 165 14.98 -0.49 -10.69
CA ALA A 165 14.80 0.75 -9.91
C ALA A 165 13.88 1.77 -10.62
N GLY A 166 13.99 1.91 -11.94
CA GLY A 166 13.16 2.81 -12.75
C GLY A 166 11.67 2.46 -12.80
N MET A 167 11.26 1.26 -12.34
CA MET A 167 9.85 0.85 -12.21
C MET A 167 9.37 0.79 -10.75
N GLY A 168 10.16 1.28 -9.79
CA GLY A 168 9.83 1.18 -8.35
C GLY A 168 9.97 -0.23 -7.76
N LEU A 169 10.61 -1.16 -8.49
CA LEU A 169 10.79 -2.57 -8.12
C LEU A 169 12.22 -2.89 -7.68
N GLY A 170 13.00 -1.87 -7.31
CA GLY A 170 14.41 -2.02 -6.89
C GLY A 170 14.64 -2.90 -5.66
N TRP A 171 13.57 -3.26 -4.94
CA TRP A 171 13.61 -4.18 -3.78
C TRP A 171 13.66 -5.66 -4.16
N ILE A 172 13.28 -6.05 -5.39
CA ILE A 172 13.24 -7.46 -5.82
C ILE A 172 14.65 -8.07 -5.86
N ALA A 173 15.60 -7.36 -6.47
CA ALA A 173 16.98 -7.81 -6.59
C ALA A 173 17.67 -8.05 -5.22
N PRO A 174 17.58 -7.14 -4.23
CA PRO A 174 18.15 -7.38 -2.90
C PRO A 174 17.37 -8.44 -2.11
N ALA A 175 16.05 -8.57 -2.32
CA ALA A 175 15.29 -9.67 -1.73
C ALA A 175 15.77 -11.05 -2.23
N LEU A 176 16.03 -11.18 -3.53
CA LEU A 176 16.59 -12.40 -4.13
C LEU A 176 18.01 -12.68 -3.64
N ALA A 177 18.86 -11.65 -3.57
CA ALA A 177 20.22 -11.79 -3.05
C ALA A 177 20.22 -12.22 -1.57
N ALA A 178 19.35 -11.63 -0.75
CA ALA A 178 19.18 -12.02 0.65
C ALA A 178 18.66 -13.45 0.80
N ALA A 179 17.79 -13.91 -0.11
CA ALA A 179 17.30 -15.30 -0.12
C ALA A 179 18.43 -16.29 -0.41
N LEU A 180 19.28 -15.98 -1.39
CA LEU A 180 20.46 -16.78 -1.71
C LEU A 180 21.45 -16.83 -0.54
N ILE A 181 21.73 -15.70 0.10
CA ILE A 181 22.63 -15.62 1.26
C ILE A 181 22.06 -16.41 2.44
N GLY A 182 20.75 -16.29 2.72
CA GLY A 182 20.09 -17.03 3.78
C GLY A 182 20.16 -18.56 3.58
N VAL A 183 20.06 -19.03 2.33
CA VAL A 183 20.22 -20.45 1.98
C VAL A 183 21.67 -20.90 2.11
N LEU A 184 22.64 -20.07 1.71
CA LEU A 184 24.07 -20.37 1.80
C LEU A 184 24.59 -20.39 3.24
N CYS A 185 24.15 -19.46 4.09
CA CYS A 185 24.52 -19.42 5.51
C CYS A 185 23.80 -20.47 6.37
N SER A 186 22.78 -21.15 5.84
CA SER A 186 22.07 -22.22 6.53
C SER A 186 22.61 -23.63 6.22
N LYS A 187 23.68 -23.73 5.42
CA LYS A 187 24.47 -24.95 5.25
C LYS A 187 25.63 -24.99 6.25
#